data_AF-A0A956DS09-F1
#
_entry.id   AF-A0A956DS09-F1
#
_cell.length_a   1.000
_cell.length_b   1.000
_cell.length_c   1.000
_cell.angle_alpha   90.00
_cell.angle_beta   90.00
_cell.angle_gamma   90.00
#
_symmetry.space_group_name_H-M   'P 1'
#
loop_
_entity.id
_entity.type
_entity.pdbx_description
1 polymer ?
#
loop_
_entity_poly.entity_id
_entity_poly.type
_entity_poly.pdbx_seq_one_letter_code
_entity_poly.pdbx_strand_id
1 'polypeptide(L)' 'MRPGLTEILIILGIALLLFGAGRLADIGKGLGEGIRNFKKGLKDEDDDETDQLTEGDEKPAGEKK' A
#
# COMPACT_ATOMS: atom_id res chain seq x y z
N MET A 1 0.26 -22.16 22.52
CA MET A 1 -0.88 -22.10 21.58
C MET A 1 -0.70 -20.84 20.76
N ARG A 2 -0.54 -20.95 19.44
CA ARG A 2 -0.49 -19.78 18.54
C ARG A 2 -1.93 -19.49 18.12
N PRO A 3 -2.40 -18.23 18.16
CA PRO A 3 -3.70 -17.89 17.59
C PRO A 3 -3.70 -18.33 16.13
N GLY A 4 -4.76 -19.03 15.74
CA GLY A 4 -4.96 -19.44 14.36
C GLY A 4 -5.31 -18.24 13.47
N LEU A 5 -5.32 -18.47 12.16
CA LEU A 5 -5.72 -17.46 11.18
C LEU A 5 -7.11 -16.88 11.49
N THR A 6 -8.03 -17.70 12.00
CA THR A 6 -9.39 -17.29 12.37
C THR A 6 -9.40 -16.27 13.50
N GLU A 7 -8.63 -16.47 14.58
CA GLU A 7 -8.59 -15.49 15.68
C GLU A 7 -7.96 -14.17 15.22
N ILE A 8 -6.92 -14.22 14.38
CA ILE A 8 -6.29 -13.01 13.82
C ILE A 8 -7.31 -12.22 12.98
N LEU A 9 -8.11 -12.89 12.15
CA LEU A 9 -9.14 -12.23 11.34
C LEU A 9 -10.23 -11.58 12.19
N ILE A 10 -10.66 -12.23 13.28
CA ILE A 10 -11.65 -11.65 14.20
C ILE A 10 -11.10 -10.39 14.88
N ILE A 11 -9.86 -10.44 15.37
CA ILE A 11 -9.21 -9.28 15.99
C ILE A 11 -9.05 -8.15 14.98
N LEU A 12 -8.63 -8.46 13.75
CA LEU A 12 -8.51 -7.48 12.67
C LEU A 12 -9.86 -6.84 12.34
N GLY A 13 -10.94 -7.62 12.31
CA GLY A 13 -12.30 -7.12 12.09
C GLY A 13 -12.75 -6.16 13.19
N ILE A 14 -12.49 -6.48 14.46
CA ILE A 14 -12.81 -5.59 15.58
C ILE A 14 -11.95 -4.31 15.52
N ALA A 15 -10.65 -4.45 15.25
CA ALA A 15 -9.76 -3.29 15.08
C ALA A 15 -10.24 -2.39 13.93
N LEU A 16 -10.68 -2.97 12.82
CA LEU A 16 -11.24 -2.22 11.69
C LEU A 16 -12.54 -1.50 12.07
N LEU A 17 -13.34 -2.05 12.99
CA LEU A 17 -14.54 -1.39 13.50
C LEU A 17 -14.21 -0.19 14.38
N LEU A 18 -13.15 -0.29 15.21
CA LEU A 18 -12.71 0.76 16.12
C LEU A 18 -11.97 1.90 15.39
N PHE A 19 -11.04 1.54 14.50
CA PHE A 19 -10.23 2.49 13.76
C PHE A 19 -10.90 2.96 12.46
N GLY A 20 -11.81 2.15 11.90
CA GLY A 20 -12.44 2.39 10.60
C GLY A 20 -11.56 1.96 9.42
N ALA A 21 -12.20 1.60 8.31
CA ALA A 21 -11.50 1.24 7.07
C ALA A 21 -10.71 2.41 6.46
N GLY A 22 -11.19 3.64 6.61
CA GLY A 22 -10.49 4.84 6.12
C GLY A 22 -9.13 5.04 6.77
N ARG A 23 -9.03 4.96 8.11
CA ARG A 23 -7.76 5.17 8.83
C ARG A 23 -6.72 4.11 8.49
N LEU A 24 -7.12 2.85 8.36
CA LEU A 24 -6.22 1.79 7.96
C LEU A 24 -5.75 1.97 6.50
N ALA A 25 -6.63 2.42 5.60
CA ALA A 25 -6.27 2.72 4.22
C ALA A 25 -5.31 3.92 4.12
N ASP A 26 -5.52 4.98 4.92
CA ASP A 26 -4.64 6.15 4.95
C ASP A 26 -3.22 5.78 5.41
N ILE A 27 -3.12 4.97 6.47
CA ILE A 27 -1.83 4.45 6.97
C ILE A 27 -1.19 3.53 5.92
N GLY A 28 -1.98 2.66 5.28
CA GLY A 28 -1.50 1.74 4.24
C GLY A 28 -0.98 2.48 3.01
N LYS A 29 -1.64 3.55 2.58
CA LYS A 29 -1.18 4.42 1.47
C LYS A 29 0.15 5.09 1.82
N GLY A 30 0.26 5.72 2.99
CA GLY A 30 1.50 6.37 3.41
C GLY A 30 2.67 5.39 3.58
N LEU A 31 2.40 4.21 4.16
CA LEU A 31 3.41 3.15 4.28
C LEU A 31 3.81 2.59 2.91
N GLY A 32 2.84 2.38 2.01
CA GLY A 32 3.08 1.87 0.66
C GLY A 32 3.92 2.82 -0.20
N GLU A 33 3.61 4.12 -0.14
CA GLU A 33 4.42 5.16 -0.79
C GLU A 33 5.83 5.24 -0.20
N GLY A 34 5.96 5.16 1.14
CA GLY A 34 7.26 5.13 1.82
C GLY A 34 8.11 3.94 1.40
N ILE A 35 7.53 2.73 1.38
CA ILE A 35 8.22 1.50 0.95
C ILE A 35 8.56 1.59 -0.55
N ARG A 36 7.68 2.12 -1.40
CA ARG A 36 7.94 2.28 -2.84
C ARG A 36 9.11 3.23 -3.08
N ASN A 37 9.15 4.37 -2.40
CA ASN A 37 10.23 5.33 -2.52
C ASN A 37 11.54 4.81 -1.92
N PHE A 38 11.47 4.08 -0.80
CA PHE A 38 12.64 3.41 -0.21
C PHE A 38 13.23 2.38 -1.17
N LYS A 39 12.37 1.55 -1.80
CA LYS A 39 12.81 0.56 -2.79
C LYS A 39 13.36 1.21 -4.05
N LYS A 40 12.79 2.33 -4.51
CA LYS A 40 13.31 3.10 -5.65
C LYS A 40 14.69 3.68 -5.33
N GLY A 41 14.86 4.34 -4.19
CA GLY A 41 16.15 4.92 -3.78
C GLY A 41 17.25 3.88 -3.64
N LEU A 42 16.94 2.71 -3.07
CA LEU A 42 17.89 1.59 -3.02
C LEU A 42 18.25 1.04 -4.41
N LYS A 43 17.32 1.11 -5.38
CA LYS A 43 17.52 0.60 -6.73
C LYS A 43 18.23 1.61 -7.64
N ASP A 44 18.03 2.92 -7.41
CA ASP A 44 18.78 4.01 -8.06
C ASP A 44 20.25 4.04 -7.62
N GLU A 45 20.60 3.54 -6.42
CA GLU A 45 22.01 3.35 -6.00
C GLU A 45 22.69 2.13 -6.67
N ASP A 46 21.91 1.16 -7.16
CA ASP A 46 22.43 -0.09 -7.75
C ASP A 46 22.34 -0.14 -9.30
N ASP A 47 21.44 0.62 -9.94
CA ASP A 47 21.20 0.62 -11.40
C ASP A 47 21.09 2.06 -11.96
N ASP A 48 22.21 2.70 -12.31
CA ASP A 48 22.18 3.61 -13.46
C ASP A 48 21.84 2.75 -14.69
N GLU A 49 20.69 3.02 -15.36
CA GLU A 49 20.29 2.54 -16.71
C GLU A 49 19.13 1.51 -16.88
N THR A 50 18.09 1.42 -16.05
CA THR A 50 16.84 0.80 -16.57
C THR A 50 15.55 1.44 -16.07
N ASP A 51 15.25 2.56 -16.73
CA ASP A 51 13.99 3.27 -16.71
C ASP A 51 12.81 2.37 -17.16
N GLN A 52 11.62 2.63 -16.60
CA GLN A 52 10.27 2.25 -17.12
C GLN A 52 9.50 0.98 -16.68
N LEU A 53 9.74 0.34 -15.53
CA LEU A 53 8.78 -0.68 -15.04
C LEU A 53 8.00 -0.23 -13.81
N THR A 54 6.70 -0.03 -14.03
CA THR A 54 5.60 0.29 -13.09
C THR A 54 5.17 1.76 -13.01
N GLU A 55 5.00 2.38 -14.17
CA GLU A 55 3.82 3.22 -14.39
C GLU A 55 2.65 2.26 -14.65
N GLY A 56 1.71 2.21 -13.71
CA GLY A 56 0.55 1.32 -13.74
C GLY A 56 -0.56 2.00 -12.96
N ASP A 57 -1.38 2.72 -13.72
CA ASP A 57 -2.72 3.27 -13.45
C ASP A 57 -2.90 4.08 -12.15
N GLU A 58 -3.36 5.32 -12.19
CA GLU A 58 -4.57 5.74 -12.91
C GLU A 58 -4.53 7.25 -13.19
N LYS A 59 -4.55 7.59 -14.49
CA LYS A 59 -4.78 8.96 -15.00
C LYS A 59 -6.21 9.40 -14.65
N PRO A 60 -6.45 10.68 -14.29
CA PRO A 60 -7.79 11.20 -14.10
C PRO A 60 -8.46 11.32 -15.47
N ALA A 61 -9.57 10.60 -15.68
CA ALA A 61 -10.44 10.78 -16.84
C ALA A 61 -11.77 11.36 -16.37
N GLY A 62 -11.79 12.70 -16.22
CA GLY A 62 -13.03 13.46 -16.25
C GLY A 62 -13.67 13.41 -17.64
N GLU A 63 -14.99 13.62 -17.65
CA GLU A 63 -15.84 14.19 -18.71
C GLU A 63 -15.46 13.93 -20.18
N LYS A 64 -16.37 13.37 -20.97
CA LYS A 64 -17.30 14.11 -21.88
C LYS A 64 -18.34 13.16 -22.49
N LYS A 65 -19.62 13.37 -22.17
CA LYS A 65 -20.71 13.39 -23.17
C LYS A 65 -21.97 14.00 -22.58
#